data_AF-A0A7V2YXE2-F1
#
_entry.id   AF-A0A7V2YXE2-F1
#
_cell.length_a   1.000
_cell.length_b   1.000
_cell.length_c   1.000
_cell.angle_alpha   90.00
_cell.angle_beta   90.00
_cell.angle_gamma   90.00
#
_symmetry.space_group_name_H-M   'P 1'
#
loop_
_entity.id
_entity.type
_entity.pdbx_description
1 polymer ?
#
loop_
_entity_poly.entity_id
_entity_poly.type
_entity_poly.pdbx_seq_one_letter_code
_entity_poly.pdbx_strand_id
1 'polypeptide(L)'
;ILRSQAAWTLYCGLNPEFGGLPIPPGVQWENFMREPLRAGLRSRVEIERYWIERAGALWRERPIAVLANLARRAAMWLNAREFSQEFDADAYRRYSWALSLPWPDFGWIGPLGIVGIFIAGRGDRRRALLLVYLAVAAASIAPFQLVNRYRLPCAPLLALFAGAGILQAIAWLEQRRWRALTLAGAGLAALCVLSWPDWWRLTERRIARHDFFIGAHCQDAGAYDRAVAAYRRSMERFSWDADSPYRIGQIRLKQGRQAEAMEMFHEALRREPQFPDAMAALARICLSQGDLEEAGRWTRNSLRLYPNFETALVLMARIAAARRDAPDEVAWYERALEEGASASTAIEFALRLAELGRLPESMDLLRRVYEEPRSRGLDRARAAMVAGALCAQRLGDADQARRWWERVIEMFPNAAPYHNQALYLTARREEGEFLNRAEAEGGKDGREMARDVIRFAQTMSDESASSMAFLPRQWVWGER
;
A
#
# COMPACT_ATOMS: atom_id res chain seq x y z
N ILE A 1 0.04 -8.78 9.55
CA ILE A 1 1.52 -8.61 9.74
C ILE A 1 1.77 -8.31 11.20
N LEU A 2 2.45 -9.20 11.93
CA LEU A 2 2.94 -8.92 13.28
C LEU A 2 4.04 -7.86 13.17
N ARG A 3 3.82 -6.68 13.78
CA ARG A 3 4.75 -5.55 13.69
C ARG A 3 5.53 -5.39 14.99
N SER A 4 6.80 -5.02 14.88
CA SER A 4 7.56 -4.44 15.99
C SER A 4 6.96 -3.07 16.32
N GLN A 5 6.79 -2.80 17.61
CA GLN A 5 6.28 -1.55 18.15
C GLN A 5 7.39 -0.52 18.34
N ALA A 6 8.59 -0.94 18.78
CA ALA A 6 9.67 -0.02 19.16
C ALA A 6 11.04 -0.36 18.57
N ALA A 7 11.40 -1.64 18.49
CA ALA A 7 12.76 -2.03 18.07
C ALA A 7 13.05 -1.70 16.60
N TRP A 8 12.06 -1.88 15.70
CA TRP A 8 12.19 -1.46 14.30
C TRP A 8 12.45 0.05 14.18
N THR A 9 11.73 0.84 14.96
CA THR A 9 11.84 2.31 15.00
C THR A 9 13.23 2.73 15.48
N LEU A 10 13.80 2.02 16.46
CA LEU A 10 15.17 2.20 16.91
C LEU A 10 16.19 1.81 15.84
N TYR A 11 16.04 0.63 15.23
CA TYR A 11 16.91 0.18 14.14
C TYR A 11 16.94 1.20 12.98
N CYS A 12 15.77 1.67 12.54
CA CYS A 12 15.66 2.72 11.53
C CYS A 12 16.41 3.99 11.93
N GLY A 13 16.25 4.37 13.20
CA GLY A 13 16.85 5.58 13.74
C GLY A 13 18.38 5.52 13.81
N LEU A 14 18.94 4.33 13.91
CA LEU A 14 20.39 4.11 14.00
C LEU A 14 21.01 3.79 12.64
N ASN A 15 20.28 3.12 11.74
CA ASN A 15 20.80 2.67 10.46
C ASN A 15 21.16 3.86 9.53
N PRO A 16 22.45 4.01 9.13
CA PRO A 16 22.88 5.06 8.21
C PRO A 16 22.26 4.98 6.82
N GLU A 17 21.82 3.80 6.38
CA GLU A 17 21.20 3.57 5.06
C GLU A 17 19.96 4.42 4.84
N PHE A 18 19.22 4.73 5.91
CA PHE A 18 18.01 5.54 5.81
C PHE A 18 18.30 7.05 5.93
N GLY A 19 19.56 7.44 6.11
CA GLY A 19 19.96 8.85 6.20
C GLY A 19 19.29 9.59 7.36
N GLY A 20 18.82 8.87 8.38
CA GLY A 20 18.15 9.43 9.56
C GLY A 20 16.66 9.70 9.39
N LEU A 21 16.09 9.34 8.24
CA LEU A 21 14.66 9.40 7.95
C LEU A 21 14.04 8.01 7.97
N PRO A 22 12.73 7.88 8.19
CA PRO A 22 12.08 6.59 8.09
C PRO A 22 11.74 6.24 6.64
N ILE A 23 11.67 4.94 6.37
CA ILE A 23 11.18 4.42 5.10
C ILE A 23 9.67 4.68 5.00
N PRO A 24 9.18 5.30 3.92
CA PRO A 24 7.75 5.46 3.72
C PRO A 24 7.08 4.10 3.48
N PRO A 25 5.80 3.93 3.84
CA PRO A 25 5.05 2.73 3.47
C PRO A 25 5.09 2.49 1.95
N GLY A 26 5.45 1.28 1.53
CA GLY A 26 5.70 0.92 0.14
C GLY A 26 6.50 -0.39 0.09
N VAL A 27 6.93 -0.82 -1.10
CA VAL A 27 7.62 -2.10 -1.28
C VAL A 27 8.86 -2.26 -0.40
N GLN A 28 9.69 -1.21 -0.30
CA GLN A 28 10.88 -1.21 0.55
C GLN A 28 10.52 -1.45 2.02
N TRP A 29 9.51 -0.74 2.53
CA TRP A 29 9.05 -0.92 3.90
C TRP A 29 8.49 -2.32 4.13
N GLU A 30 7.72 -2.85 3.17
CA GLU A 30 7.19 -4.22 3.26
C GLU A 30 8.29 -5.28 3.29
N ASN A 31 9.34 -5.11 2.50
CA ASN A 31 10.49 -6.01 2.51
C ASN A 31 11.10 -6.10 3.90
N PHE A 32 11.40 -4.97 4.54
CA PHE A 32 11.92 -4.95 5.90
C PHE A 32 10.94 -5.56 6.90
N MET A 33 9.64 -5.22 6.83
CA MET A 33 8.64 -5.80 7.73
C MET A 33 8.54 -7.33 7.63
N ARG A 34 8.89 -7.90 6.47
CA ARG A 34 8.82 -9.32 6.21
C ARG A 34 10.15 -10.05 6.44
N GLU A 35 11.28 -9.35 6.57
CA GLU A 35 12.59 -9.98 6.86
C GLU A 35 12.57 -10.93 8.08
N PRO A 36 12.01 -10.54 9.26
CA PRO A 36 11.90 -11.46 10.39
C PRO A 36 11.05 -12.69 10.07
N LEU A 37 9.99 -12.50 9.28
CA LEU A 37 9.09 -13.58 8.87
C LEU A 37 9.78 -14.55 7.91
N ARG A 38 10.69 -14.07 7.05
CA ARG A 38 11.54 -14.90 6.18
C ARG A 38 12.56 -15.71 6.98
N ALA A 39 13.00 -15.20 8.12
CA ALA A 39 13.84 -15.94 9.07
C ALA A 39 13.05 -16.97 9.92
N GLY A 40 11.76 -17.19 9.61
CA GLY A 40 10.91 -18.15 10.32
C GLY A 40 10.33 -17.64 11.64
N LEU A 41 10.56 -16.36 11.99
CA LEU A 41 10.04 -15.79 13.23
C LEU A 41 8.53 -15.57 13.11
N ARG A 42 7.80 -15.94 14.16
CA ARG A 42 6.32 -15.91 14.17
C ARG A 42 5.76 -15.29 15.43
N SER A 43 6.56 -15.09 16.48
CA SER A 43 6.15 -14.39 17.70
C SER A 43 6.55 -12.91 17.66
N ARG A 44 5.71 -12.04 18.24
CA ARG A 44 6.04 -10.62 18.40
C ARG A 44 7.34 -10.43 19.20
N VAL A 45 7.56 -11.24 20.24
CA VAL A 45 8.77 -11.15 21.09
C VAL A 45 10.03 -11.45 20.29
N GLU A 46 9.97 -12.44 19.41
CA GLU A 46 11.08 -12.81 18.52
C GLU A 46 11.39 -11.68 17.54
N ILE A 47 10.34 -11.09 16.94
CA ILE A 47 10.49 -9.98 15.99
C ILE A 47 11.10 -8.75 16.69
N GLU A 48 10.69 -8.42 17.92
CA GLU A 48 11.32 -7.32 18.67
C GLU A 48 12.80 -7.62 18.96
N ARG A 49 13.11 -8.84 19.44
CA ARG A 49 14.48 -9.25 19.73
C ARG A 49 15.36 -9.17 18.48
N TYR A 50 14.87 -9.63 17.34
CA TYR A 50 15.55 -9.57 16.05
C TYR A 50 16.01 -8.14 15.70
N TRP A 51 15.12 -7.16 15.84
CA TRP A 51 15.46 -5.76 15.55
C TRP A 51 16.37 -5.13 16.60
N ILE A 52 16.24 -5.51 17.88
CA ILE A 52 17.18 -5.08 18.94
C ILE A 52 18.58 -5.61 18.65
N GLU A 53 18.71 -6.88 18.28
CA GLU A 53 19.99 -7.50 17.96
C GLU A 53 20.64 -6.83 16.74
N ARG A 54 19.86 -6.53 15.69
CA ARG A 54 20.36 -5.78 14.53
C ARG A 54 20.75 -4.34 14.88
N ALA A 55 19.98 -3.66 15.72
CA ALA A 55 20.36 -2.32 16.21
C ALA A 55 21.66 -2.36 17.02
N GLY A 56 21.85 -3.38 17.86
CA GLY A 56 23.08 -3.61 18.61
C GLY A 56 24.26 -4.03 17.73
N ALA A 57 24.02 -4.78 16.66
CA ALA A 57 25.02 -5.12 15.65
C ALA A 57 25.52 -3.86 14.92
N LEU A 58 24.62 -2.98 14.47
CA LEU A 58 24.99 -1.69 13.85
C LEU A 58 25.92 -0.85 14.74
N TRP A 59 25.64 -0.78 16.03
CA TRP A 59 26.49 -0.07 16.99
C TRP A 59 27.88 -0.69 17.14
N ARG A 60 27.98 -2.03 17.15
CA ARG A 60 29.26 -2.73 17.27
C ARG A 60 30.09 -2.67 15.99
N GLU A 61 29.45 -2.82 14.85
CA GLU A 61 30.11 -2.91 13.54
C GLU A 61 30.42 -1.53 12.95
N ARG A 62 29.54 -0.54 13.14
CA ARG A 62 29.63 0.79 12.48
C ARG A 62 29.35 1.96 13.45
N PRO A 63 30.02 2.05 14.61
CA PRO A 63 29.71 3.05 15.66
C PRO A 63 29.81 4.49 15.16
N ILE A 64 30.83 4.82 14.35
CA ILE A 64 31.01 6.18 13.81
C ILE A 64 29.85 6.55 12.87
N ALA A 65 29.39 5.62 12.05
CA ALA A 65 28.29 5.87 11.12
C ALA A 65 26.96 6.06 11.87
N VAL A 66 26.74 5.29 12.94
CA VAL A 66 25.57 5.45 13.81
C VAL A 66 25.60 6.80 14.52
N LEU A 67 26.74 7.21 15.10
CA LEU A 67 26.90 8.52 15.72
C LEU A 67 26.68 9.67 14.73
N ALA A 68 27.23 9.56 13.52
CA ALA A 68 27.00 10.53 12.45
C ALA A 68 25.51 10.61 12.06
N ASN A 69 24.81 9.47 12.03
CA ASN A 69 23.38 9.42 11.75
C ASN A 69 22.55 10.06 12.88
N LEU A 70 22.88 9.79 14.15
CA LEU A 70 22.24 10.44 15.29
C LEU A 70 22.47 11.96 15.30
N ALA A 71 23.67 12.41 14.99
CA ALA A 71 23.99 13.84 14.88
C ALA A 71 23.20 14.50 13.74
N ARG A 72 23.11 13.84 12.57
CA ARG A 72 22.28 14.28 11.45
C ARG A 72 20.82 14.42 11.87
N ARG A 73 20.29 13.45 12.62
CA ARG A 73 18.91 13.46 13.12
C ARG A 73 18.65 14.57 14.12
N ALA A 74 19.59 14.82 15.03
CA ALA A 74 19.53 15.96 15.94
C ALA A 74 19.52 17.30 15.17
N ALA A 75 20.33 17.42 14.11
CA ALA A 75 20.32 18.58 13.23
C ALA A 75 18.99 18.71 12.46
N MET A 76 18.43 17.59 11.99
CA MET A 76 17.11 17.57 11.36
C MET A 76 16.00 17.95 12.33
N TRP A 77 16.08 17.59 13.62
CA TRP A 77 15.13 18.02 14.65
C TRP A 77 15.09 19.55 14.83
N LEU A 78 16.23 20.22 14.67
CA LEU A 78 16.32 21.69 14.73
C LEU A 78 15.80 22.39 13.47
N ASN A 79 15.61 21.67 12.36
CA ASN A 79 15.20 22.28 11.08
C ASN A 79 13.78 22.86 11.17
N ALA A 80 13.52 23.97 10.49
CA ALA A 80 12.18 24.56 10.39
C ALA A 80 11.17 23.60 9.74
N ARG A 81 11.65 22.74 8.84
CA ARG A 81 10.84 21.76 8.10
C ARG A 81 10.93 20.38 8.75
N GLU A 82 9.87 19.60 8.59
CA GLU A 82 9.77 18.22 9.06
C GLU A 82 9.33 17.29 7.91
N PHE A 83 9.81 16.05 7.94
CA PHE A 83 9.34 15.00 7.05
C PHE A 83 8.03 14.40 7.56
N SER A 84 7.04 14.29 6.67
CA SER A 84 5.72 13.73 6.96
C SER A 84 5.53 12.39 6.25
N GLN A 85 5.01 11.38 6.97
CA GLN A 85 4.64 10.09 6.37
C GLN A 85 3.18 10.03 5.88
N GLU A 86 2.26 10.77 6.51
CA GLU A 86 0.82 10.62 6.27
C GLU A 86 0.09 11.94 6.00
N PHE A 87 0.42 13.02 6.73
CA PHE A 87 -0.32 14.28 6.65
C PHE A 87 0.63 15.46 6.50
N ASP A 88 0.59 16.20 5.39
CA ASP A 88 1.43 17.38 5.18
C ASP A 88 0.59 18.66 5.19
N ALA A 89 0.60 19.37 6.31
CA ALA A 89 -0.13 20.63 6.47
C ALA A 89 0.31 21.69 5.42
N ASP A 90 1.59 21.69 5.02
CA ASP A 90 2.09 22.63 4.03
C ASP A 90 1.52 22.34 2.63
N ALA A 91 1.36 21.07 2.27
CA ALA A 91 0.71 20.67 1.03
C ALA A 91 -0.76 21.13 0.97
N TYR A 92 -1.43 21.27 2.12
CA TYR A 92 -2.80 21.79 2.22
C TYR A 92 -2.88 23.33 2.21
N ARG A 93 -1.79 24.06 2.46
CA ARG A 93 -1.80 25.54 2.45
C ARG A 93 -2.26 26.11 1.11
N ARG A 94 -1.96 25.43 0.00
CA ARG A 94 -2.40 25.84 -1.35
C ARG A 94 -3.92 25.71 -1.57
N TYR A 95 -4.61 24.99 -0.69
CA TYR A 95 -6.04 24.72 -0.79
C TYR A 95 -6.86 25.40 0.32
N SER A 96 -6.22 26.06 1.27
CA SER A 96 -6.90 26.70 2.41
C SER A 96 -6.29 28.04 2.73
N TRP A 97 -7.09 29.10 2.61
CA TRP A 97 -6.67 30.45 2.95
C TRP A 97 -6.23 30.55 4.42
N ALA A 98 -6.93 29.86 5.33
CA ALA A 98 -6.62 29.87 6.76
C ALA A 98 -5.25 29.23 7.06
N LEU A 99 -4.90 28.16 6.34
CA LEU A 99 -3.58 27.52 6.46
C LEU A 99 -2.50 28.32 5.73
N SER A 100 -2.85 29.15 4.75
CA SER A 100 -1.90 29.96 3.98
C SER A 100 -1.35 31.19 4.73
N LEU A 101 -1.96 31.56 5.87
CA LEU A 101 -1.47 32.64 6.72
C LEU A 101 -0.07 32.31 7.29
N PRO A 102 0.79 33.32 7.52
CA PRO A 102 2.16 33.14 8.00
C PRO A 102 2.21 32.84 9.51
N TRP A 103 1.55 31.77 9.94
CA TRP A 103 1.56 31.34 11.33
C TRP A 103 3.00 31.05 11.80
N PRO A 104 3.36 31.38 13.05
CA PRO A 104 4.68 31.06 13.60
C PRO A 104 4.90 29.55 13.55
N ASP A 105 5.81 29.13 12.68
CA ASP A 105 6.20 27.73 12.56
C ASP A 105 7.33 27.39 13.55
N PHE A 106 7.70 26.11 13.55
CA PHE A 106 8.80 25.63 14.39
C PHE A 106 10.15 26.30 14.04
N GLY A 107 10.30 26.83 12.82
CA GLY A 107 11.47 27.60 12.40
C GLY A 107 11.68 28.88 13.21
N TRP A 108 10.64 29.40 13.86
CA TRP A 108 10.75 30.50 14.83
C TRP A 108 10.74 30.01 16.27
N ILE A 109 9.80 29.13 16.62
CA ILE A 109 9.62 28.65 18.01
C ILE A 109 10.88 27.93 18.50
N GLY A 110 11.52 27.12 17.65
CA GLY A 110 12.74 26.38 17.99
C GLY A 110 13.91 27.31 18.35
N PRO A 111 14.40 28.14 17.41
CA PRO A 111 15.50 29.07 17.66
C PRO A 111 15.24 30.04 18.82
N LEU A 112 14.06 30.66 18.88
CA LEU A 112 13.70 31.57 19.97
C LEU A 112 13.63 30.85 21.32
N GLY A 113 13.09 29.63 21.34
CA GLY A 113 13.03 28.81 22.54
C GLY A 113 14.41 28.45 23.07
N ILE A 114 15.32 28.03 22.19
CA ILE A 114 16.71 27.68 22.56
C ILE A 114 17.45 28.91 23.09
N VAL A 115 17.39 30.06 22.40
CA VAL A 115 17.99 31.31 22.90
C VAL A 115 17.36 31.70 24.25
N GLY A 116 16.04 31.59 24.36
CA GLY A 116 15.26 31.83 25.58
C GLY A 116 15.74 31.01 26.78
N ILE A 117 16.08 29.73 26.58
CA ILE A 117 16.68 28.87 27.61
C ILE A 117 17.99 29.48 28.12
N PHE A 118 18.86 29.97 27.24
CA PHE A 118 20.16 30.51 27.66
C PHE A 118 20.07 31.87 28.34
N ILE A 119 19.15 32.73 27.92
CA ILE A 119 19.02 34.11 28.42
C ILE A 119 18.08 34.22 29.63
N ALA A 120 17.00 33.44 29.67
CA ALA A 120 15.96 33.52 30.69
C ALA A 120 15.82 32.23 31.53
N GLY A 121 16.46 31.12 31.15
CA GLY A 121 16.32 29.83 31.83
C GLY A 121 17.14 29.66 33.12
N ARG A 122 18.08 30.56 33.42
CA ARG A 122 18.96 30.45 34.60
C ARG A 122 18.33 31.09 35.84
N GLY A 123 18.43 30.42 37.00
CA GLY A 123 18.18 31.01 38.32
C GLY A 123 16.90 30.59 39.06
N ASP A 124 16.00 29.80 38.45
CA ASP A 124 14.75 29.33 39.08
C ASP A 124 14.64 27.79 39.01
N ARG A 125 14.42 27.14 40.16
CA ARG A 125 14.20 25.69 40.28
C ARG A 125 13.03 25.20 39.42
N ARG A 126 11.98 26.00 39.24
CA ARG A 126 10.83 25.64 38.38
C ARG A 126 11.22 25.53 36.92
N ARG A 127 12.08 26.44 36.44
CA ARG A 127 12.61 26.42 35.06
C ARG A 127 13.58 25.26 34.85
N ALA A 128 14.35 24.89 35.88
CA ALA A 128 15.22 23.71 35.82
C ALA A 128 14.42 22.41 35.57
N LEU A 129 13.24 22.24 36.18
CA LEU A 129 12.38 21.08 35.91
C LEU A 129 11.90 21.03 34.46
N LEU A 130 11.53 22.18 33.88
CA LEU A 130 11.15 22.28 32.47
C LEU A 130 12.30 21.93 31.52
N LEU A 131 13.54 22.33 31.86
CA LEU A 131 14.75 21.97 31.11
C LEU A 131 15.05 20.48 31.19
N VAL A 132 14.91 19.87 32.37
CA VAL A 132 15.08 18.42 32.54
C VAL A 132 14.04 17.67 31.71
N TYR A 133 12.77 18.09 31.76
CA TYR A 133 11.73 17.46 30.94
C TYR A 133 12.06 17.60 29.44
N LEU A 134 12.43 18.79 28.97
CA LEU A 134 12.78 19.03 27.57
C LEU A 134 13.97 18.15 27.14
N ALA A 135 15.00 18.04 27.98
CA ALA A 135 16.16 17.20 27.72
C ALA A 135 15.79 15.71 27.68
N VAL A 136 14.97 15.22 28.62
CA VAL A 136 14.50 13.84 28.65
C VAL A 136 13.61 13.54 27.44
N ALA A 137 12.70 14.44 27.07
CA ALA A 137 11.85 14.30 25.89
C ALA A 137 12.68 14.28 24.60
N ALA A 138 13.66 15.18 24.45
CA ALA A 138 14.56 15.18 23.30
C ALA A 138 15.40 13.90 23.25
N ALA A 139 15.94 13.44 24.38
CA ALA A 139 16.77 12.24 24.48
C ALA A 139 15.98 10.93 24.28
N SER A 140 14.71 10.88 24.68
CA SER A 140 13.85 9.71 24.45
C SER A 140 13.37 9.62 23.01
N ILE A 141 13.37 10.74 22.29
CA ILE A 141 12.90 10.84 20.90
C ILE A 141 14.04 10.68 19.90
N ALA A 142 15.21 11.29 20.15
CA ALA A 142 16.31 11.34 19.18
C ALA A 142 16.73 9.96 18.63
N PRO A 143 16.75 8.86 19.41
CA PRO A 143 17.09 7.53 18.88
C PRO A 143 15.99 6.88 18.02
N PHE A 144 14.73 7.33 18.12
CA PHE A 144 13.55 6.73 17.48
C PHE A 144 13.00 7.63 16.37
N GLN A 145 12.30 7.11 15.36
CA GLN A 145 11.86 7.82 14.14
C GLN A 145 11.42 9.28 14.35
N LEU A 146 11.84 10.19 13.45
CA LEU A 146 11.43 11.61 13.44
C LEU A 146 10.33 11.80 12.37
N VAL A 147 9.05 11.69 12.75
CA VAL A 147 7.90 11.94 11.86
C VAL A 147 6.75 12.70 12.53
N ASN A 148 6.40 13.87 12.00
CA ASN A 148 5.19 14.71 12.24
C ASN A 148 4.68 14.98 13.67
N ARG A 149 5.18 14.30 14.71
CA ARG A 149 4.61 14.32 16.07
C ARG A 149 5.68 14.29 17.15
N TYR A 150 6.96 14.20 16.78
CA TYR A 150 8.06 14.03 17.73
C TYR A 150 8.58 15.36 18.26
N ARG A 151 8.40 16.46 17.53
CA ARG A 151 8.66 17.81 18.07
C ARG A 151 7.47 18.38 18.85
N LEU A 152 6.28 17.79 18.68
CA LEU A 152 5.05 18.25 19.30
C LEU A 152 5.13 18.33 20.83
N PRO A 153 5.76 17.37 21.55
CA PRO A 153 5.94 17.48 23.00
C PRO A 153 6.90 18.61 23.41
N CYS A 154 7.89 18.92 22.56
CA CYS A 154 8.90 19.93 22.86
C CYS A 154 8.45 21.35 22.48
N ALA A 155 7.58 21.50 21.46
CA ALA A 155 7.19 22.79 20.93
C ALA A 155 6.48 23.71 21.95
N PRO A 156 5.51 23.25 22.77
CA PRO A 156 4.90 24.08 23.81
C PRO A 156 5.92 24.59 24.85
N LEU A 157 6.89 23.75 25.22
CA LEU A 157 7.92 24.12 26.19
C LEU A 157 8.90 25.13 25.60
N LEU A 158 9.33 24.91 24.36
CA LEU A 158 10.15 25.87 23.63
C LEU A 158 9.41 27.21 23.45
N ALA A 159 8.09 27.19 23.23
CA ALA A 159 7.29 28.41 23.15
C ALA A 159 7.27 29.19 24.48
N LEU A 160 7.19 28.51 25.63
CA LEU A 160 7.31 29.15 26.94
C LEU A 160 8.68 29.83 27.12
N PHE A 161 9.77 29.14 26.76
CA PHE A 161 11.10 29.72 26.81
C PHE A 161 11.30 30.83 25.79
N ALA A 162 10.69 30.73 24.61
CA ALA A 162 10.70 31.79 23.60
C ALA A 162 10.05 33.06 24.15
N GLY A 163 8.86 32.94 24.78
CA GLY A 163 8.19 34.05 25.44
C GLY A 163 9.03 34.67 26.56
N ALA A 164 9.61 33.83 27.44
CA ALA A 164 10.51 34.30 28.49
C ALA A 164 11.76 35.00 27.94
N GLY A 165 12.31 34.49 26.84
CA GLY A 165 13.45 35.08 26.15
C GLY A 165 13.14 36.44 25.54
N ILE A 166 11.98 36.58 24.91
CA ILE A 166 11.50 37.86 24.35
C ILE A 166 11.35 38.90 25.47
N LEU A 167 10.70 38.55 26.58
CA LEU A 167 10.55 39.45 27.73
C LEU A 167 11.90 39.86 28.32
N GLN A 168 12.86 38.93 28.41
CA GLN A 168 14.20 39.23 28.90
C GLN A 168 14.98 40.14 27.95
N ALA A 169 14.81 39.97 26.64
CA ALA A 169 15.41 40.83 25.63
C ALA A 169 14.83 42.26 25.69
N ILE A 170 13.52 42.42 25.90
CA ILE A 170 12.88 43.73 26.11
C ILE A 170 13.46 44.41 27.36
N ALA A 171 13.58 43.69 28.47
CA ALA A 171 14.19 44.25 29.68
C ALA A 171 15.66 44.68 29.48
N TRP A 172 16.44 43.94 28.68
CA TRP A 172 17.81 44.34 28.32
C TRP A 172 17.86 45.55 27.41
N LEU A 173 16.87 45.72 26.52
CA LEU A 173 16.74 46.90 25.67
C LEU A 173 16.47 48.15 26.51
N GLU A 174 15.55 48.06 27.46
CA GLU A 174 15.26 49.13 28.44
C GLU A 174 16.49 49.48 29.28
N GLN A 175 17.25 48.47 29.71
CA GLN A 175 18.50 48.62 30.47
C GLN A 175 19.72 48.99 29.60
N ARG A 176 19.54 49.18 28.28
CA ARG A 176 20.61 49.48 27.32
C ARG A 176 21.79 48.49 27.36
N ARG A 177 21.51 47.20 27.61
CA ARG A 177 22.51 46.12 27.66
C ARG A 177 22.85 45.60 26.26
N TRP A 178 23.40 46.46 25.41
CA TRP A 178 23.67 46.18 24.00
C TRP A 178 24.49 44.92 23.76
N ARG A 179 25.54 44.66 24.56
CA ARG A 179 26.37 43.45 24.43
C ARG A 179 25.57 42.16 24.59
N ALA A 180 24.62 42.14 25.53
CA ALA A 180 23.79 40.96 25.77
C ALA A 180 22.80 40.74 24.62
N LEU A 181 22.21 41.83 24.10
CA LEU A 181 21.34 41.81 22.93
C LEU A 181 22.07 41.34 21.67
N THR A 182 23.29 41.84 21.42
CA THR A 182 24.07 41.42 20.25
C THR A 182 24.43 39.95 20.30
N LEU A 183 24.79 39.42 21.48
CA LEU A 183 25.10 38.00 21.64
C LEU A 183 23.86 37.13 21.45
N ALA A 184 22.72 37.51 22.05
CA ALA A 184 21.47 36.80 21.87
C ALA A 184 20.99 36.84 20.42
N GLY A 185 21.09 37.99 19.75
CA GLY A 185 20.77 38.18 18.34
C GLY A 185 21.67 37.37 17.41
N ALA A 186 22.99 37.33 17.68
CA ALA A 186 23.92 36.50 16.92
C ALA A 186 23.62 35.00 17.09
N GLY A 187 23.31 34.55 18.31
CA GLY A 187 22.89 33.17 18.58
C GLY A 187 21.59 32.81 17.87
N LEU A 188 20.60 33.70 17.87
CA LEU A 188 19.34 33.53 17.14
C LEU A 188 19.59 33.43 15.63
N ALA A 189 20.37 34.35 15.07
CA ALA A 189 20.71 34.35 13.65
C ALA A 189 21.42 33.06 13.24
N ALA A 190 22.40 32.60 14.02
CA ALA A 190 23.09 31.33 13.78
C ALA A 190 22.12 30.14 13.79
N LEU A 191 21.20 30.09 14.74
CA LEU A 191 20.18 29.03 14.80
C LEU A 191 19.21 29.09 13.62
N CYS A 192 18.80 30.28 13.16
CA CYS A 192 17.97 30.43 11.97
C CYS A 192 18.71 29.99 10.69
N VAL A 193 20.01 30.31 10.56
CA VAL A 193 20.84 29.85 9.42
C VAL A 193 20.98 28.33 9.42
N LEU A 194 21.04 27.70 10.59
CA LEU A 194 21.07 26.24 10.70
C LEU A 194 19.70 25.60 10.45
N SER A 195 18.61 26.26 10.87
CA SER A 195 17.27 25.66 10.85
C SER A 195 16.48 25.91 9.57
N TRP A 196 16.61 27.08 8.93
CA TRP A 196 15.72 27.47 7.83
C TRP A 196 16.08 26.90 6.46
N PRO A 197 17.35 26.78 6.04
CA PRO A 197 17.66 26.17 4.75
C PRO A 197 17.30 24.68 4.75
N ASP A 198 16.89 24.18 3.58
CA ASP A 198 16.56 22.77 3.42
C ASP A 198 17.81 21.92 3.18
N TRP A 199 18.74 21.94 4.15
CA TRP A 199 20.01 21.21 4.10
C TRP A 199 19.86 19.72 3.76
N TRP A 200 18.70 19.14 4.09
CA TRP A 200 18.43 17.71 3.99
C TRP A 200 17.40 17.35 2.91
N ARG A 201 16.99 18.32 2.07
CA ARG A 201 15.96 18.15 1.03
C ARG A 201 14.66 17.52 1.58
N LEU A 202 14.28 17.90 2.80
CA LEU A 202 13.06 17.44 3.46
C LEU A 202 11.82 17.83 2.66
N THR A 203 11.84 19.01 2.04
CA THR A 203 10.74 19.54 1.24
C THR A 203 10.52 18.68 0.00
N GLU A 204 11.58 18.37 -0.75
CA GLU A 204 11.49 17.55 -1.96
C GLU A 204 10.94 16.16 -1.66
N ARG A 205 11.46 15.51 -0.60
CA ARG A 205 10.99 14.19 -0.15
C ARG A 205 9.52 14.20 0.25
N ARG A 206 9.11 15.25 0.98
CA ARG A 206 7.73 15.44 1.42
C ARG A 206 6.78 15.62 0.24
N ILE A 207 7.13 16.49 -0.71
CA ILE A 207 6.28 16.74 -1.88
C ILE A 207 6.24 15.51 -2.79
N ALA A 208 7.35 14.79 -2.98
CA ALA A 208 7.36 13.55 -3.75
C ALA A 208 6.35 12.54 -3.21
N ARG A 209 6.27 12.39 -1.88
CA ARG A 209 5.30 11.50 -1.24
C ARG A 209 3.86 11.97 -1.42
N HIS A 210 3.62 13.29 -1.34
CA HIS A 210 2.32 13.86 -1.64
C HIS A 210 1.89 13.62 -3.09
N ASP A 211 2.80 13.79 -4.05
CA ASP A 211 2.55 13.49 -5.46
C ASP A 211 2.20 12.00 -5.68
N PHE A 212 2.84 11.08 -4.95
CA PHE A 212 2.48 9.66 -4.96
C PHE A 212 1.05 9.42 -4.47
N PHE A 213 0.65 10.03 -3.35
CA PHE A 213 -0.71 9.88 -2.82
C PHE A 213 -1.77 10.51 -3.73
N ILE A 214 -1.48 11.66 -4.35
CA ILE A 214 -2.32 12.22 -5.41
C ILE A 214 -2.47 11.22 -6.55
N GLY A 215 -1.37 10.58 -6.96
CA GLY A 215 -1.38 9.54 -7.98
C GLY A 215 -2.30 8.38 -7.61
N ALA A 216 -2.17 7.86 -6.39
CA ALA A 216 -3.00 6.77 -5.87
C ALA A 216 -4.49 7.14 -5.88
N HIS A 217 -4.82 8.32 -5.36
CA HIS A 217 -6.20 8.78 -5.35
C HIS A 217 -6.77 9.00 -6.76
N CYS A 218 -5.98 9.55 -7.69
CA CYS A 218 -6.39 9.68 -9.09
C CYS A 218 -6.59 8.32 -9.76
N GLN A 219 -5.74 7.32 -9.44
CA GLN A 219 -5.86 5.96 -9.96
C GLN A 219 -7.14 5.28 -9.47
N ASP A 220 -7.46 5.43 -8.18
CA ASP A 220 -8.68 4.89 -7.57
C ASP A 220 -9.93 5.55 -8.17
N ALA A 221 -9.87 6.85 -8.46
CA ALA A 221 -10.91 7.59 -9.16
C ALA A 221 -10.98 7.30 -10.69
N GLY A 222 -10.12 6.44 -11.22
CA GLY A 222 -10.06 6.10 -12.65
C GLY A 222 -9.44 7.19 -13.55
N ALA A 223 -8.95 8.30 -12.99
CA ALA A 223 -8.31 9.39 -13.70
C ALA A 223 -6.83 9.06 -14.05
N TYR A 224 -6.64 8.09 -14.95
CA TYR A 224 -5.34 7.48 -15.24
C TYR A 224 -4.26 8.45 -15.72
N ASP A 225 -4.58 9.43 -16.56
CA ASP A 225 -3.58 10.39 -17.05
C ASP A 225 -3.06 11.30 -15.93
N ARG A 226 -3.95 11.74 -15.03
CA ARG A 226 -3.59 12.52 -13.85
C ARG A 226 -2.77 11.68 -12.87
N ALA A 227 -3.11 10.41 -12.71
CA ALA A 227 -2.37 9.48 -11.87
C ALA A 227 -0.92 9.30 -12.37
N VAL A 228 -0.74 9.02 -13.66
CA VAL A 228 0.58 8.87 -14.29
C VAL A 228 1.40 10.15 -14.16
N ALA A 229 0.80 11.33 -14.39
CA ALA A 229 1.49 12.61 -14.23
C ALA A 229 1.97 12.83 -12.78
N ALA A 230 1.16 12.43 -11.79
CA ALA A 230 1.52 12.56 -10.38
C ALA A 230 2.63 11.56 -9.98
N TYR A 231 2.55 10.31 -10.41
CA TYR A 231 3.63 9.34 -10.20
C TYR A 231 4.95 9.75 -10.86
N ARG A 232 4.90 10.34 -12.06
CA ARG A 232 6.09 10.89 -12.73
C ARG A 232 6.78 11.98 -11.89
N ARG A 233 6.01 12.96 -11.41
CA ARG A 233 6.54 13.99 -10.51
C ARG A 233 7.12 13.41 -9.23
N SER A 234 6.50 12.36 -8.68
CA SER A 234 7.00 11.67 -7.50
C SER A 234 8.35 11.00 -7.77
N MET A 235 8.46 10.20 -8.84
CA MET A 235 9.68 9.47 -9.18
C MET A 235 10.85 10.36 -9.63
N GLU A 236 10.57 11.54 -10.20
CA GLU A 236 11.58 12.54 -10.58
C GLU A 236 12.21 13.19 -9.34
N ARG A 237 11.41 13.41 -8.30
CA ARG A 237 11.83 14.03 -7.04
C ARG A 237 12.44 13.02 -6.06
N PHE A 238 12.04 11.76 -6.16
CA PHE A 238 12.53 10.70 -5.29
C PHE A 238 12.99 9.48 -6.10
N SER A 239 14.30 9.39 -6.31
CA SER A 239 14.94 8.35 -7.12
C SER A 239 14.82 6.94 -6.53
N TRP A 240 14.50 6.80 -5.25
CA TRP A 240 14.33 5.50 -4.58
C TRP A 240 12.87 5.01 -4.54
N ASP A 241 11.91 5.78 -5.09
CA ASP A 241 10.51 5.34 -5.20
C ASP A 241 10.36 4.27 -6.28
N ALA A 242 10.24 3.01 -5.87
CA ALA A 242 9.92 1.89 -6.76
C ALA A 242 8.40 1.69 -6.96
N ASP A 243 7.58 2.20 -6.05
CA ASP A 243 6.11 2.06 -6.10
C ASP A 243 5.51 2.91 -7.24
N SER A 244 5.98 4.14 -7.44
CA SER A 244 5.53 5.00 -8.55
C SER A 244 5.68 4.34 -9.93
N PRO A 245 6.87 3.88 -10.36
CA PRO A 245 6.99 3.22 -11.67
C PRO A 245 6.16 1.94 -11.74
N TYR A 246 6.08 1.14 -10.67
CA TYR A 246 5.19 -0.02 -10.64
C TYR A 246 3.72 0.35 -10.89
N ARG A 247 3.20 1.41 -10.26
CA ARG A 247 1.82 1.87 -10.45
C ARG A 247 1.57 2.43 -11.85
N ILE A 248 2.54 3.15 -12.43
CA ILE A 248 2.45 3.53 -13.86
C ILE A 248 2.37 2.29 -14.73
N GLY A 249 3.21 1.28 -14.49
CA GLY A 249 3.17 0.00 -15.22
C GLY A 249 1.80 -0.68 -15.13
N GLN A 250 1.19 -0.71 -13.95
CA GLN A 250 -0.17 -1.24 -13.78
C GLN A 250 -1.21 -0.48 -14.60
N ILE A 251 -1.14 0.86 -14.61
CA ILE A 251 -2.04 1.71 -15.40
C ILE A 251 -1.84 1.44 -16.89
N ARG A 252 -0.59 1.37 -17.37
CA ARG A 252 -0.27 1.10 -18.78
C ARG A 252 -0.74 -0.29 -19.22
N LEU A 253 -0.64 -1.30 -18.36
CA LEU A 253 -1.22 -2.61 -18.64
C LEU A 253 -2.74 -2.55 -18.81
N LYS A 254 -3.45 -1.83 -17.92
CA LYS A 254 -4.90 -1.65 -18.04
C LYS A 254 -5.32 -0.94 -19.33
N GLN A 255 -4.44 -0.10 -19.88
CA GLN A 255 -4.64 0.60 -21.16
C GLN A 255 -4.21 -0.24 -22.38
N GLY A 256 -3.82 -1.51 -22.19
CA GLY A 256 -3.33 -2.38 -23.27
C GLY A 256 -1.91 -2.06 -23.76
N ARG A 257 -1.22 -1.11 -23.12
CA ARG A 257 0.12 -0.65 -23.51
C ARG A 257 1.20 -1.49 -22.83
N GLN A 258 1.33 -2.74 -23.27
CA GLN A 258 2.20 -3.73 -22.62
C GLN A 258 3.68 -3.34 -22.64
N ALA A 259 4.21 -2.81 -23.75
CA ALA A 259 5.61 -2.40 -23.87
C ALA A 259 5.97 -1.29 -22.86
N GLU A 260 5.18 -0.22 -22.82
CA GLU A 260 5.36 0.86 -21.82
C GLU A 260 5.28 0.31 -20.39
N ALA A 261 4.42 -0.68 -20.14
CA ALA A 261 4.30 -1.27 -18.81
C ALA A 261 5.55 -2.07 -18.41
N MET A 262 6.11 -2.88 -19.34
CA MET A 262 7.34 -3.63 -19.09
C MET A 262 8.49 -2.70 -18.72
N GLU A 263 8.67 -1.59 -19.45
CA GLU A 263 9.69 -0.58 -19.14
C GLU A 263 9.55 -0.06 -17.71
N MET A 264 8.32 0.24 -17.29
CA MET A 264 8.05 0.75 -15.95
C MET A 264 8.23 -0.31 -14.85
N PHE A 265 7.92 -1.59 -15.12
CA PHE A 265 8.22 -2.66 -14.18
C PHE A 265 9.72 -2.95 -14.05
N HIS A 266 10.47 -2.88 -15.15
CA HIS A 266 11.93 -2.93 -15.10
C HIS A 266 12.50 -1.75 -14.33
N GLU A 267 11.97 -0.54 -14.51
CA GLU A 267 12.37 0.62 -13.71
C GLU A 267 12.10 0.43 -12.21
N ALA A 268 10.93 -0.14 -11.86
CA ALA A 268 10.63 -0.50 -10.47
C ALA A 268 11.66 -1.49 -9.90
N LEU A 269 12.04 -2.51 -10.67
CA LEU A 269 13.06 -3.49 -10.27
C LEU A 269 14.49 -2.95 -10.25
N ARG A 270 14.81 -1.93 -11.07
CA ARG A 270 16.10 -1.22 -10.99
C ARG A 270 16.22 -0.46 -9.66
N ARG A 271 15.12 0.12 -9.18
CA ARG A 271 15.07 0.88 -7.92
C ARG A 271 14.97 -0.02 -6.69
N GLU A 272 14.18 -1.09 -6.78
CA GLU A 272 14.05 -2.10 -5.74
C GLU A 272 14.08 -3.51 -6.35
N PRO A 273 15.24 -4.19 -6.34
CA PRO A 273 15.37 -5.54 -6.89
C PRO A 273 14.51 -6.57 -6.19
N GLN A 274 14.16 -6.38 -4.91
CA GLN A 274 13.29 -7.28 -4.16
C GLN A 274 11.81 -6.87 -4.28
N PHE A 275 11.30 -6.76 -5.51
CA PHE A 275 9.90 -6.36 -5.77
C PHE A 275 9.09 -7.49 -6.44
N PRO A 276 8.45 -8.38 -5.68
CA PRO A 276 7.77 -9.56 -6.20
C PRO A 276 6.58 -9.21 -7.05
N ASP A 277 5.81 -8.18 -6.69
CA ASP A 277 4.68 -7.74 -7.49
C ASP A 277 5.11 -7.25 -8.87
N ALA A 278 6.24 -6.55 -8.98
CA ALA A 278 6.81 -6.16 -10.28
C ALA A 278 7.30 -7.39 -11.08
N MET A 279 7.92 -8.38 -10.42
CA MET A 279 8.30 -9.65 -11.07
C MET A 279 7.07 -10.42 -11.56
N ALA A 280 6.02 -10.53 -10.75
CA ALA A 280 4.77 -11.18 -11.13
C ALA A 280 4.06 -10.42 -12.27
N ALA A 281 4.13 -9.09 -12.28
CA ALA A 281 3.59 -8.29 -13.37
C ALA A 281 4.33 -8.53 -14.69
N LEU A 282 5.68 -8.60 -14.68
CA LEU A 282 6.47 -9.01 -15.85
C LEU A 282 6.14 -10.44 -16.28
N ALA A 283 6.08 -11.38 -15.35
CA ALA A 283 5.73 -12.77 -15.65
C ALA A 283 4.37 -12.89 -16.34
N ARG A 284 3.38 -12.13 -15.88
CA ARG A 284 2.04 -12.07 -16.50
C ARG A 284 2.09 -11.55 -17.93
N ILE A 285 2.93 -10.55 -18.21
CA ILE A 285 3.10 -10.03 -19.57
C ILE A 285 3.75 -11.10 -20.47
N CYS A 286 4.86 -11.69 -20.03
CA CYS A 286 5.53 -12.76 -20.77
C CYS A 286 4.58 -13.94 -21.05
N LEU A 287 3.78 -14.35 -20.05
CA LEU A 287 2.77 -15.39 -20.23
C LEU A 287 1.74 -15.01 -21.30
N SER A 288 1.27 -13.76 -21.32
CA SER A 288 0.33 -13.28 -22.35
C SER A 288 0.95 -13.20 -23.75
N GLN A 289 2.27 -13.07 -23.85
CA GLN A 289 3.03 -13.11 -25.10
C GLN A 289 3.38 -14.54 -25.54
N GLY A 290 3.08 -15.55 -24.72
CA GLY A 290 3.45 -16.95 -24.98
C GLY A 290 4.88 -17.30 -24.60
N ASP A 291 5.65 -16.38 -24.01
CA ASP A 291 7.00 -16.64 -23.52
C ASP A 291 6.95 -17.33 -22.14
N LEU A 292 6.70 -18.64 -22.17
CA LEU A 292 6.54 -19.47 -20.98
C LEU A 292 7.84 -19.69 -20.20
N GLU A 293 9.00 -19.51 -20.84
CA GLU A 293 10.29 -19.64 -20.17
C GLU A 293 10.57 -18.41 -19.31
N GLU A 294 10.42 -17.23 -19.89
CA GLU A 294 10.63 -15.96 -19.21
C GLU A 294 9.59 -15.74 -18.11
N ALA A 295 8.32 -16.07 -18.39
CA ALA A 295 7.26 -16.05 -17.39
C ALA A 295 7.60 -16.95 -16.18
N GLY A 296 8.09 -18.16 -16.44
CA GLY A 296 8.52 -19.10 -15.39
C GLY A 296 9.75 -18.60 -14.64
N ARG A 297 10.67 -17.87 -15.28
CA ARG A 297 11.84 -17.28 -14.62
C ARG A 297 11.43 -16.19 -13.64
N TRP A 298 10.64 -15.21 -14.08
CA TRP A 298 10.16 -14.13 -13.22
C TRP A 298 9.31 -14.65 -12.06
N THR A 299 8.42 -15.59 -12.33
CA THR A 299 7.55 -16.17 -11.29
C THR A 299 8.36 -16.92 -10.24
N ARG A 300 9.35 -17.72 -10.65
CA ARG A 300 10.26 -18.41 -9.69
C ARG A 300 11.10 -17.43 -8.88
N ASN A 301 11.58 -16.35 -9.47
CA ASN A 301 12.29 -15.30 -8.73
C ASN A 301 11.39 -14.63 -7.69
N SER A 302 10.14 -14.36 -8.05
CA SER A 302 9.13 -13.85 -7.12
C SER A 302 8.89 -14.82 -5.95
N LEU A 303 8.76 -16.12 -6.23
CA LEU A 303 8.57 -17.16 -5.21
C LEU A 303 9.82 -17.41 -4.35
N ARG A 304 11.02 -17.18 -4.87
CA ARG A 304 12.26 -17.21 -4.05
C ARG A 304 12.26 -16.13 -2.98
N LEU A 305 11.75 -14.94 -3.30
CA LEU A 305 11.61 -13.85 -2.34
C LEU A 305 10.45 -14.09 -1.36
N TYR A 306 9.35 -14.63 -1.89
CA TYR A 306 8.13 -14.90 -1.12
C TYR A 306 7.49 -16.23 -1.55
N PRO A 307 7.80 -17.32 -0.83
CA PRO A 307 7.33 -18.67 -1.19
C PRO A 307 5.82 -18.87 -1.14
N ASN A 308 5.10 -18.02 -0.40
CA ASN A 308 3.65 -18.06 -0.19
C ASN A 308 2.92 -16.92 -0.93
N PHE A 309 3.55 -16.31 -1.93
CA PHE A 309 2.93 -15.23 -2.67
C PHE A 309 1.86 -15.78 -3.65
N GLU A 310 0.59 -15.64 -3.25
CA GLU A 310 -0.59 -16.13 -3.99
C GLU A 310 -0.51 -15.82 -5.49
N THR A 311 -0.28 -14.55 -5.86
CA THR A 311 -0.20 -14.12 -7.27
C THR A 311 0.84 -14.90 -8.06
N ALA A 312 2.00 -15.20 -7.47
CA ALA A 312 3.04 -15.96 -8.15
C ALA A 312 2.74 -17.47 -8.19
N LEU A 313 2.09 -18.03 -7.16
CA LEU A 313 1.63 -19.42 -7.20
C LEU A 313 0.57 -19.64 -8.30
N VAL A 314 -0.40 -18.73 -8.41
CA VAL A 314 -1.40 -18.75 -9.50
C VAL A 314 -0.75 -18.57 -10.87
N LEU A 315 0.26 -17.70 -11.00
CA LEU A 315 1.01 -17.58 -12.25
C LEU A 315 1.75 -18.86 -12.63
N MET A 316 2.33 -19.61 -11.68
CA MET A 316 2.90 -20.92 -11.95
C MET A 316 1.85 -21.91 -12.46
N ALA A 317 0.66 -21.93 -11.84
CA ALA A 317 -0.44 -22.78 -12.27
C ALA A 317 -0.88 -22.43 -13.71
N ARG A 318 -1.01 -21.14 -14.04
CA ARG A 318 -1.35 -20.68 -15.40
C ARG A 318 -0.25 -20.98 -16.42
N ILE A 319 1.03 -20.93 -16.03
CA ILE A 319 2.15 -21.35 -16.90
C ILE A 319 2.07 -22.85 -17.17
N ALA A 320 1.79 -23.68 -16.17
CA ALA A 320 1.58 -25.13 -16.34
C ALA A 320 0.37 -25.42 -17.24
N ALA A 321 -0.73 -24.70 -17.05
CA ALA A 321 -1.91 -24.75 -17.91
C ALA A 321 -1.56 -24.45 -19.38
N ALA A 322 -0.77 -23.40 -19.62
CA ALA A 322 -0.31 -23.03 -20.96
C ALA A 322 0.61 -24.08 -21.60
N ARG A 323 1.35 -24.84 -20.78
CA ARG A 323 2.14 -26.01 -21.22
C ARG A 323 1.31 -27.28 -21.40
N ARG A 324 0.02 -27.25 -21.06
CA ARG A 324 -0.89 -28.41 -21.00
C ARG A 324 -0.43 -29.47 -19.99
N ASP A 325 0.24 -29.04 -18.94
CA ASP A 325 0.65 -29.89 -17.82
C ASP A 325 -0.39 -29.81 -16.70
N ALA A 326 -1.45 -30.62 -16.83
CA ALA A 326 -2.56 -30.63 -15.88
C ALA A 326 -2.18 -31.05 -14.45
N PRO A 327 -1.31 -32.06 -14.24
CA PRO A 327 -0.81 -32.40 -12.90
C PRO A 327 -0.12 -31.22 -12.20
N ASP A 328 0.81 -30.55 -12.88
CA ASP A 328 1.52 -29.40 -12.30
C ASP A 328 0.58 -28.21 -12.07
N GLU A 329 -0.34 -27.94 -13.00
CA GLU A 329 -1.35 -26.88 -12.86
C GLU A 329 -2.14 -27.05 -11.55
N VAL A 330 -2.66 -28.25 -11.31
CA VAL A 330 -3.43 -28.59 -10.11
C VAL A 330 -2.56 -28.42 -8.86
N ALA A 331 -1.35 -28.97 -8.85
CA ALA A 331 -0.46 -28.91 -7.69
C ALA A 331 -0.14 -27.46 -7.27
N TRP A 332 0.05 -26.56 -8.23
CA TRP A 332 0.28 -25.14 -7.93
C TRP A 332 -0.94 -24.43 -7.36
N TYR A 333 -2.15 -24.76 -7.83
CA TYR A 333 -3.38 -24.23 -7.24
C TYR A 333 -3.64 -24.79 -5.84
N GLU A 334 -3.43 -26.08 -5.61
CA GLU A 334 -3.56 -26.71 -4.29
C GLU A 334 -2.62 -26.04 -3.30
N ARG A 335 -1.35 -25.85 -3.67
CA ARG A 335 -0.39 -25.11 -2.85
C ARG A 335 -0.83 -23.66 -2.59
N ALA A 336 -1.42 -22.97 -3.57
CA ALA A 336 -1.94 -21.63 -3.35
C ALA A 336 -3.03 -21.62 -2.27
N LEU A 337 -3.96 -22.59 -2.30
CA LEU A 337 -5.01 -22.73 -1.31
C LEU A 337 -4.48 -23.12 0.07
N GLU A 338 -3.47 -23.99 0.16
CA GLU A 338 -2.80 -24.35 1.42
C GLU A 338 -2.13 -23.14 2.09
N GLU A 339 -1.55 -22.23 1.30
CA GLU A 339 -0.92 -20.99 1.77
C GLU A 339 -1.94 -19.88 2.11
N GLY A 340 -3.25 -20.18 2.00
CA GLY A 340 -4.32 -19.26 2.38
C GLY A 340 -4.73 -18.30 1.27
N ALA A 341 -4.66 -18.72 0.00
CA ALA A 341 -5.17 -17.94 -1.13
C ALA A 341 -6.66 -17.57 -0.98
N SER A 342 -7.03 -16.51 -1.69
CA SER A 342 -8.36 -15.92 -1.65
C SER A 342 -9.46 -16.83 -2.22
N ALA A 343 -10.71 -16.52 -1.86
CA ALA A 343 -11.90 -17.16 -2.45
C ALA A 343 -11.94 -17.01 -3.99
N SER A 344 -11.46 -15.88 -4.52
CA SER A 344 -11.33 -15.67 -5.97
C SER A 344 -10.41 -16.71 -6.64
N THR A 345 -9.27 -17.01 -6.02
CA THR A 345 -8.33 -18.04 -6.50
C THR A 345 -8.94 -19.44 -6.42
N ALA A 346 -9.71 -19.74 -5.36
CA ALA A 346 -10.44 -21.01 -5.26
C ALA A 346 -11.49 -21.17 -6.37
N ILE A 347 -12.23 -20.10 -6.70
CA ILE A 347 -13.21 -20.12 -7.80
C ILE A 347 -12.49 -20.29 -9.15
N GLU A 348 -11.36 -19.61 -9.36
CA GLU A 348 -10.54 -19.80 -10.56
C GLU A 348 -10.08 -21.26 -10.68
N PHE A 349 -9.55 -21.85 -9.61
CA PHE A 349 -9.12 -23.25 -9.61
C PHE A 349 -10.28 -24.21 -9.89
N ALA A 350 -11.46 -23.98 -9.31
CA ALA A 350 -12.63 -24.80 -9.57
C ALA A 350 -13.01 -24.82 -11.06
N LEU A 351 -12.92 -23.68 -11.74
CA LEU A 351 -13.15 -23.60 -13.19
C LEU A 351 -12.12 -24.41 -13.97
N ARG A 352 -10.85 -24.34 -13.58
CA ARG A 352 -9.78 -25.14 -14.18
C ARG A 352 -10.00 -26.64 -13.97
N LEU A 353 -10.41 -27.06 -12.77
CA LEU A 353 -10.78 -28.46 -12.50
C LEU A 353 -11.94 -28.94 -13.39
N ALA A 354 -12.96 -28.10 -13.59
CA ALA A 354 -14.07 -28.43 -14.48
C ALA A 354 -13.63 -28.58 -15.94
N GLU A 355 -12.73 -27.71 -16.42
CA GLU A 355 -12.14 -27.84 -17.76
C GLU A 355 -11.29 -29.10 -17.93
N LEU A 356 -10.62 -29.54 -16.87
CA LEU A 356 -9.85 -30.79 -16.82
C LEU A 356 -10.72 -32.05 -16.64
N GLY A 357 -12.04 -31.90 -16.56
CA GLY A 357 -12.99 -33.01 -16.37
C GLY A 357 -13.15 -33.47 -14.91
N ARG A 358 -12.49 -32.83 -13.95
CA ARG A 358 -12.57 -33.13 -12.50
C ARG A 358 -13.75 -32.40 -11.87
N LEU A 359 -14.95 -32.63 -12.41
CA LEU A 359 -16.18 -31.94 -12.01
C LEU A 359 -16.57 -32.13 -10.53
N PRO A 360 -16.46 -33.32 -9.91
CA PRO A 360 -16.82 -33.49 -8.50
C PRO A 360 -15.99 -32.60 -7.56
N GLU A 361 -14.68 -32.48 -7.85
CA GLU A 361 -13.74 -31.69 -7.05
C GLU A 361 -13.96 -30.19 -7.26
N SER A 362 -14.26 -29.78 -8.50
CA SER A 362 -14.69 -28.42 -8.81
C SER A 362 -15.92 -28.01 -8.00
N MET A 363 -16.95 -28.87 -7.98
CA MET A 363 -18.20 -28.61 -7.26
C MET A 363 -18.00 -28.57 -5.74
N ASP A 364 -17.16 -29.45 -5.19
CA ASP A 364 -16.82 -29.41 -3.76
C ASP A 364 -16.11 -28.11 -3.38
N LEU A 365 -15.15 -27.66 -4.20
CA LEU A 365 -14.42 -26.42 -3.96
C LEU A 365 -15.35 -25.19 -4.00
N LEU A 366 -16.25 -25.11 -4.97
CA LEU A 366 -17.25 -24.02 -5.05
C LEU A 366 -18.20 -24.03 -3.86
N ARG A 367 -18.64 -25.21 -3.43
CA ARG A 367 -19.48 -25.39 -2.24
C ARG A 367 -18.76 -24.91 -0.98
N ARG A 368 -17.48 -25.27 -0.81
CA ARG A 368 -16.65 -24.78 0.31
C ARG A 368 -16.55 -23.26 0.32
N VAL A 369 -16.30 -22.62 -0.82
CA VAL A 369 -16.25 -21.15 -0.90
C VAL A 369 -17.59 -20.51 -0.51
N TYR A 370 -18.71 -21.09 -0.95
CA TYR A 370 -20.05 -20.62 -0.62
C TYR A 370 -20.40 -20.77 0.86
N GLU A 371 -20.06 -21.91 1.48
CA GLU A 371 -20.37 -22.21 2.88
C GLU A 371 -19.43 -21.50 3.87
N GLU A 372 -18.21 -21.15 3.47
CA GLU A 372 -17.21 -20.52 4.32
C GLU A 372 -17.70 -19.15 4.85
N PRO A 373 -17.94 -18.99 6.17
CA PRO A 373 -18.51 -17.75 6.72
C PRO A 373 -17.61 -16.54 6.55
N ARG A 374 -16.29 -16.75 6.43
CA ARG A 374 -15.28 -15.70 6.24
C ARG A 374 -15.24 -15.15 4.82
N SER A 375 -15.84 -15.84 3.84
CA SER A 375 -15.92 -15.37 2.46
C SER A 375 -16.83 -14.14 2.36
N ARG A 376 -16.39 -13.14 1.58
CA ARG A 376 -17.23 -11.98 1.27
C ARG A 376 -18.50 -12.47 0.59
N GLY A 377 -19.62 -11.80 0.83
CA GLY A 377 -20.90 -12.19 0.21
C GLY A 377 -20.80 -12.26 -1.32
N LEU A 378 -20.08 -11.33 -1.94
CA LEU A 378 -19.87 -11.33 -3.40
C LEU A 378 -19.10 -12.57 -3.89
N ASP A 379 -18.11 -13.05 -3.15
CA ASP A 379 -17.36 -14.25 -3.52
C ASP A 379 -18.24 -15.50 -3.37
N ARG A 380 -19.10 -15.54 -2.35
CA ARG A 380 -20.09 -16.61 -2.17
C ARG A 380 -21.13 -16.61 -3.29
N ALA A 381 -21.65 -15.44 -3.68
CA ALA A 381 -22.53 -15.32 -4.83
C ALA A 381 -21.85 -15.75 -6.13
N ARG A 382 -20.59 -15.33 -6.36
CA ARG A 382 -19.83 -15.76 -7.53
C ARG A 382 -19.63 -17.27 -7.56
N ALA A 383 -19.27 -17.89 -6.44
CA ALA A 383 -19.12 -19.34 -6.34
C ALA A 383 -20.43 -20.08 -6.65
N ALA A 384 -21.56 -19.62 -6.10
CA ALA A 384 -22.88 -20.18 -6.39
C ALA A 384 -23.31 -19.98 -7.85
N MET A 385 -23.02 -18.81 -8.44
CA MET A 385 -23.29 -18.54 -9.87
C MET A 385 -22.52 -19.51 -10.78
N VAL A 386 -21.23 -19.73 -10.50
CA VAL A 386 -20.38 -20.67 -11.24
C VAL A 386 -20.87 -22.11 -11.04
N ALA A 387 -21.21 -22.51 -9.82
CA ALA A 387 -21.74 -23.84 -9.52
C ALA A 387 -23.05 -24.12 -10.28
N GLY A 388 -23.98 -23.17 -10.29
CA GLY A 388 -25.24 -23.31 -11.03
C GLY A 388 -25.01 -23.46 -12.54
N ALA A 389 -24.08 -22.68 -13.11
CA ALA A 389 -23.76 -22.78 -14.52
C ALA A 389 -23.06 -24.10 -14.90
N LEU A 390 -22.20 -24.64 -14.02
CA LEU A 390 -21.60 -25.97 -14.21
C LEU A 390 -22.66 -27.08 -14.12
N CYS A 391 -23.61 -27.01 -13.19
CA CYS A 391 -24.73 -27.95 -13.11
C CYS A 391 -25.54 -27.97 -14.41
N ALA A 392 -25.86 -26.79 -14.96
CA ALA A 392 -26.63 -26.68 -16.19
C ALA A 392 -25.88 -27.24 -17.41
N GLN A 393 -24.60 -26.86 -17.60
CA GLN A 393 -23.86 -27.20 -18.83
C GLN A 393 -23.20 -28.58 -18.82
N ARG A 394 -22.68 -29.01 -17.67
CA ARG A 394 -21.80 -30.18 -17.58
C ARG A 394 -22.48 -31.39 -16.96
N LEU A 395 -23.40 -31.15 -16.03
CA LEU A 395 -24.16 -32.21 -15.36
C LEU A 395 -25.54 -32.42 -15.99
N GLY A 396 -26.04 -31.46 -16.77
CA GLY A 396 -27.39 -31.50 -17.33
C GLY A 396 -28.50 -31.43 -16.28
N ASP A 397 -28.18 -30.94 -15.08
CA ASP A 397 -29.10 -30.88 -13.94
C ASP A 397 -29.62 -29.45 -13.75
N ALA A 398 -30.70 -29.13 -14.47
CA ALA A 398 -31.34 -27.83 -14.44
C ALA A 398 -31.93 -27.49 -13.06
N ASP A 399 -32.35 -28.50 -12.29
CA ASP A 399 -32.95 -28.31 -10.97
C ASP A 399 -31.88 -27.94 -9.93
N GLN A 400 -30.69 -28.54 -9.99
CA GLN A 400 -29.56 -28.12 -9.17
C GLN A 400 -29.04 -26.75 -9.59
N ALA A 401 -29.01 -26.44 -10.89
CA ALA A 401 -28.63 -25.13 -11.40
C ALA A 401 -29.55 -24.02 -10.83
N ARG A 402 -30.87 -24.23 -10.90
CA ARG A 402 -31.86 -23.31 -10.34
C ARG A 402 -31.68 -23.11 -8.84
N ARG A 403 -31.49 -24.19 -8.08
CA ARG A 403 -31.25 -24.11 -6.62
C ARG A 403 -30.02 -23.28 -6.25
N TRP A 404 -28.95 -23.37 -7.03
CA TRP A 404 -27.76 -22.54 -6.82
C TRP A 404 -28.02 -21.06 -7.09
N TRP A 405 -28.79 -20.72 -8.12
CA TRP A 405 -29.14 -19.33 -8.42
C TRP A 405 -30.17 -18.76 -7.44
N GLU A 406 -31.13 -19.56 -6.96
CA GLU A 406 -32.06 -19.15 -5.89
C GLU A 406 -31.32 -18.73 -4.62
N ARG A 407 -30.26 -19.44 -4.23
CA ARG A 407 -29.39 -19.05 -3.11
C ARG A 407 -28.73 -17.68 -3.30
N VAL A 408 -28.38 -17.31 -4.53
CA VAL A 408 -27.81 -15.98 -4.86
C VAL A 408 -28.88 -14.90 -4.67
N ILE A 409 -30.13 -15.19 -5.06
CA ILE A 409 -31.27 -14.29 -4.90
C ILE A 409 -31.57 -14.05 -3.42
N GLU A 410 -31.57 -15.11 -2.61
CA GLU A 410 -31.77 -15.04 -1.15
C GLU A 410 -30.67 -14.24 -0.44
N MET A 411 -29.42 -14.40 -0.86
CA MET A 411 -28.26 -13.75 -0.24
C MET A 411 -28.23 -12.23 -0.48
N PHE A 412 -28.71 -11.80 -1.65
CA PHE A 412 -28.70 -10.40 -2.08
C PHE A 412 -30.09 -9.95 -2.51
N PRO A 413 -31.04 -9.72 -1.58
CA PRO A 413 -32.40 -9.33 -1.94
C PRO A 413 -32.48 -7.92 -2.57
N ASN A 414 -31.49 -7.07 -2.30
CA ASN A 414 -31.36 -5.73 -2.85
C ASN A 414 -30.24 -5.73 -3.92
N ALA A 415 -30.55 -5.17 -5.09
CA ALA A 415 -29.87 -5.42 -6.37
C ALA A 415 -28.32 -5.38 -6.34
N ALA A 416 -27.72 -6.55 -6.49
CA ALA A 416 -26.32 -6.76 -6.86
C ALA A 416 -26.24 -7.36 -8.29
N PRO A 417 -25.11 -7.24 -9.02
CA PRO A 417 -25.01 -7.74 -10.39
C PRO A 417 -25.33 -9.24 -10.53
N TYR A 418 -24.82 -10.07 -9.61
CA TYR A 418 -25.09 -11.51 -9.60
C TYR A 418 -26.54 -11.86 -9.25
N HIS A 419 -27.24 -11.02 -8.45
CA HIS A 419 -28.66 -11.21 -8.16
C HIS A 419 -29.50 -11.04 -9.43
N ASN A 420 -29.28 -9.95 -10.19
CA ASN A 420 -30.02 -9.69 -11.41
C ASN A 420 -29.80 -10.81 -12.45
N GLN A 421 -28.58 -11.35 -12.53
CA GLN A 421 -28.26 -12.50 -13.38
C GLN A 421 -28.98 -13.77 -12.92
N ALA A 422 -28.87 -14.12 -11.64
CA ALA A 422 -29.56 -15.28 -11.07
C ALA A 422 -31.08 -15.21 -11.28
N LEU A 423 -31.66 -14.02 -11.08
CA LEU A 423 -33.08 -13.78 -11.30
C LEU A 423 -33.48 -13.95 -12.77
N TYR A 424 -32.67 -13.46 -13.71
CA TYR A 424 -32.93 -13.65 -15.13
C TYR A 424 -32.89 -15.14 -15.52
N LEU A 425 -31.88 -15.87 -15.04
CA LEU A 425 -31.70 -17.31 -15.30
C LEU A 425 -32.78 -18.19 -14.65
N THR A 426 -33.40 -17.74 -13.57
CA THR A 426 -34.45 -18.50 -12.86
C THR A 426 -35.87 -18.15 -13.29
N ALA A 427 -36.15 -16.87 -13.60
CA ALA A 427 -37.50 -16.34 -13.75
C ALA A 427 -37.89 -15.90 -15.18
N ARG A 428 -37.01 -16.05 -16.19
CA ARG A 428 -37.27 -15.64 -17.60
C ARG A 428 -37.84 -14.21 -17.71
N ARG A 429 -37.12 -13.22 -17.18
CA ARG A 429 -37.49 -11.79 -17.29
C ARG A 429 -37.44 -11.27 -18.74
N GLU A 430 -38.12 -10.15 -18.98
CA GLU A 430 -38.01 -9.41 -20.24
C GLU A 430 -36.59 -8.88 -20.46
N GLU A 431 -35.98 -9.24 -21.60
CA GLU A 431 -34.57 -8.95 -21.94
C GLU A 431 -34.25 -7.45 -21.90
N GLY A 432 -35.18 -6.59 -22.32
CA GLY A 432 -35.00 -5.15 -22.36
C GLY A 432 -34.82 -4.51 -20.99
N GLU A 433 -35.59 -4.94 -19.99
CA GLU A 433 -35.49 -4.44 -18.61
C GLU A 433 -34.15 -4.86 -17.98
N PHE A 434 -33.74 -6.11 -18.21
CA PHE A 434 -32.46 -6.64 -17.70
C PHE A 434 -31.25 -5.89 -18.29
N LEU A 435 -31.25 -5.64 -19.61
CA LEU A 435 -30.18 -4.89 -20.27
C LEU A 435 -30.06 -3.45 -19.76
N ASN A 436 -31.21 -2.76 -19.61
CA ASN A 436 -31.22 -1.38 -19.12
C ASN A 436 -30.73 -1.28 -17.67
N ARG A 437 -31.12 -2.23 -16.82
CA ARG A 437 -30.68 -2.28 -15.42
C ARG A 437 -29.20 -2.60 -15.30
N ALA A 438 -28.71 -3.56 -16.07
CA ALA A 438 -27.29 -3.91 -16.09
C ALA A 438 -26.42 -2.77 -16.62
N GLU A 439 -26.92 -1.98 -17.59
CA GLU A 439 -26.24 -0.77 -18.06
C GLU A 439 -26.23 0.34 -17.00
N ALA A 440 -27.31 0.51 -16.23
CA ALA A 440 -27.36 1.47 -15.13
C ALA A 440 -26.37 1.11 -14.00
N GLU A 441 -26.19 -0.18 -13.70
CA GLU A 441 -25.30 -0.66 -12.63
C GLU A 441 -23.82 -0.76 -13.07
N GLY A 442 -23.55 -1.16 -14.33
CA GLY A 442 -22.21 -1.48 -14.82
C GLY A 442 -21.76 -0.74 -16.08
N GLY A 443 -22.53 0.25 -16.55
CA GLY A 443 -22.25 0.96 -17.79
C GLY A 443 -22.25 0.03 -19.02
N LYS A 444 -21.38 0.32 -19.99
CA LYS A 444 -21.26 -0.48 -21.22
C LYS A 444 -20.86 -1.94 -20.93
N ASP A 445 -19.97 -2.15 -19.98
CA ASP A 445 -19.48 -3.48 -19.59
C ASP A 445 -20.60 -4.30 -18.93
N GLY A 446 -21.42 -3.66 -18.09
CA GLY A 446 -22.61 -4.28 -17.49
C GLY A 446 -23.63 -4.73 -18.54
N ARG A 447 -23.86 -3.91 -19.57
CA ARG A 447 -24.73 -4.26 -20.69
C ARG A 447 -24.20 -5.43 -21.52
N GLU A 448 -22.89 -5.48 -21.75
CA GLU A 448 -22.26 -6.59 -22.47
C GLU A 448 -22.38 -7.90 -21.69
N MET A 449 -22.07 -7.86 -20.39
CA MET A 449 -22.24 -9.01 -19.50
C MET A 449 -23.69 -9.51 -19.49
N ALA A 450 -24.68 -8.60 -19.48
CA ALA A 450 -26.09 -8.97 -19.56
C ALA A 450 -26.45 -9.67 -20.89
N ARG A 451 -25.86 -9.24 -22.03
CA ARG A 451 -26.05 -9.95 -23.31
C ARG A 451 -25.50 -11.36 -23.28
N ASP A 452 -24.36 -11.57 -22.64
CA ASP A 452 -23.78 -12.91 -22.50
C ASP A 452 -24.65 -13.82 -21.62
N VAL A 453 -25.25 -13.26 -20.56
CA VAL A 453 -26.20 -13.99 -19.70
C VAL A 453 -27.48 -14.34 -20.46
N ILE A 454 -28.00 -13.42 -21.29
CA ILE A 454 -29.15 -13.69 -22.18
C ILE A 454 -28.82 -14.83 -23.15
N ARG A 455 -27.67 -14.75 -23.84
CA ARG A 455 -27.21 -15.79 -24.77
C ARG A 455 -27.10 -17.14 -24.07
N PHE A 456 -26.52 -17.15 -22.87
CA PHE A 456 -26.42 -18.37 -22.06
C PHE A 456 -27.81 -18.93 -21.69
N ALA A 457 -28.75 -18.11 -21.25
CA ALA A 457 -30.11 -18.56 -20.94
C ALA A 457 -30.84 -19.13 -22.16
N GLN A 458 -30.71 -18.48 -23.32
CA GLN A 458 -31.28 -18.96 -24.58
C GLN A 458 -30.71 -20.33 -24.98
N THR A 459 -29.41 -20.54 -24.80
CA THR A 459 -28.80 -21.86 -25.05
C THR A 459 -29.32 -22.95 -24.11
N MET A 460 -29.76 -22.61 -22.90
CA MET A 460 -30.35 -23.60 -21.99
C MET A 460 -31.81 -23.94 -22.32
N SER A 461 -32.53 -23.08 -23.03
CA SER A 461 -33.93 -23.31 -23.39
C SER A 461 -34.13 -24.20 -24.61
N ASP A 462 -33.11 -24.31 -25.47
CA ASP A 462 -33.13 -25.24 -26.60
C ASP A 462 -32.68 -26.63 -26.12
N GLU A 463 -33.60 -27.61 -26.08
CA GLU A 463 -33.38 -29.00 -25.62
C GLU A 463 -32.22 -29.76 -26.31
N SER A 464 -31.57 -29.17 -27.32
CA SER A 464 -30.47 -29.76 -28.09
C SER A 464 -29.10 -29.11 -27.86
N ALA A 465 -28.89 -28.31 -26.81
CA ALA A 465 -27.63 -27.59 -26.59
C ALA A 465 -26.47 -28.48 -26.08
N SER A 466 -26.04 -29.40 -26.94
CA SER A 466 -24.76 -30.11 -26.88
C SER A 466 -23.58 -29.27 -27.40
N SER A 467 -23.79 -27.98 -27.70
CA SER A 467 -22.73 -27.08 -28.15
C SER A 467 -22.08 -26.36 -26.97
N MET A 468 -20.80 -26.69 -26.75
CA MET A 468 -19.86 -26.07 -25.82
C MET A 468 -19.81 -24.54 -25.92
N ALA A 469 -20.67 -23.82 -25.21
CA ALA A 469 -20.47 -22.40 -24.93
C ALA A 469 -19.73 -22.29 -23.59
N PHE A 470 -18.44 -21.98 -23.67
CA PHE A 470 -17.56 -21.72 -22.52
C PHE A 470 -18.21 -20.72 -21.57
N LEU A 471 -18.14 -20.94 -20.25
CA LEU A 471 -18.49 -19.93 -19.25
C LEU A 471 -17.86 -18.60 -19.66
N PRO A 472 -18.60 -17.49 -19.84
CA PRO A 472 -17.98 -16.26 -20.29
C PRO A 472 -16.86 -15.92 -19.32
N ARG A 473 -15.62 -15.78 -19.82
CA ARG A 473 -14.45 -15.41 -18.99
C ARG A 473 -14.74 -14.16 -18.14
N GLN A 474 -15.70 -13.34 -18.59
CA GLN A 474 -16.22 -12.16 -17.93
C GLN A 474 -16.97 -12.44 -16.60
N TRP A 475 -17.49 -13.65 -16.36
CA TRP A 475 -18.21 -13.99 -15.11
C TRP A 475 -17.28 -14.13 -13.90
N VAL A 476 -15.97 -14.19 -14.14
CA VAL A 476 -14.91 -14.35 -13.14
C VAL A 476 -14.16 -13.04 -12.90
N TRP A 477 -14.22 -12.09 -13.84
CA TRP A 477 -13.45 -10.85 -13.78
C TRP A 477 -14.30 -9.66 -13.34
N GLY A 478 -14.04 -9.22 -12.12
CA GLY A 478 -14.55 -7.96 -11.56
C GLY A 478 -14.10 -7.80 -10.12
N GLU A 479 -12.90 -7.24 -9.91
CA GLU A 479 -12.46 -6.60 -8.66
C GLU A 479 -12.85 -5.11 -8.63
N ARG A 480 -13.94 -4.73 -9.32
CA ARG A 480 -14.51 -3.38 -9.17
C ARG A 480 -15.71 -3.45 -8.25
#